data_AF-A0A137QQE1-F1
#
_entry.id   AF-A0A137QQE1-F1
#
_cell.length_a   1.000
_cell.length_b   1.000
_cell.length_c   1.000
_cell.angle_alpha   90.00
_cell.angle_beta   90.00
_cell.angle_gamma   90.00
#
_symmetry.space_group_name_H-M   'P 1'
#
loop_
_entity.id
_entity.type
_entity.pdbx_description
1 polymer ?
#
loop_
_entity_poly.entity_id
_entity_poly.type
_entity_poly.pdbx_seq_one_letter_code
_entity_poly.pdbx_strand_id
1 'polypeptide(L)'
;MLPFNSSRHAKMQSQPIPEEDECPGYDAAVSRSNSNVTSTGMSVLTGDPSVHWSDAHNLNDPLNNTRQASTKSDANFKRYVYTYNMLAAQTPMQFYISVEPLDGKPSAGQYQFRLSMRVNGIERPLGDPVTRHMSVDPRKLEFAVFVFPGKNAKQVLPTNSLWSLRVWLRVEGVDHQLFRVDELFVGKDLDFNAIGDASFARHAVVGSDHQIYKGYVGKEPSLRLPWQRIRDQLYKYSFEYEGGGVGDVLFNDFRMRVDNDPRTVSFLIYTIPVQSMPPGATHRLRVWLRSLVPLSSEPGLSQPLPFNDSFIYQRIFKTDEFKVGGRLEFSSLGNKLVMAFPHCGGPETINMARSPVKPQELKEKERGKERERGKESQREKEREREKVVMSATSQSSHAHTHTIHAALPPGAQYPAHILNPPGAFVDPQMTQQYQPQLPSLYPNTHSNPLQPGRIVDSRERARSPPQVQKSRTKMEIV
;
A
#
# COMPACT_ATOMS: atom_id res chain seq x y z
N MET A 1 -68.56 47.73 -1.35
CA MET A 1 -68.65 48.86 -0.40
C MET A 1 -67.86 48.50 0.84
N LEU A 2 -66.94 49.41 1.25
CA LEU A 2 -66.16 49.44 2.51
C LEU A 2 -65.00 48.43 2.69
N PRO A 3 -63.91 48.82 3.41
CA PRO A 3 -62.58 48.95 2.78
C PRO A 3 -61.39 48.36 3.57
N PHE A 4 -60.20 48.49 2.95
CA PHE A 4 -58.84 48.67 3.48
C PHE A 4 -58.58 48.49 5.00
N ASN A 5 -57.55 47.71 5.34
CA ASN A 5 -56.59 48.16 6.35
C ASN A 5 -55.15 47.67 6.17
N SER A 6 -54.24 48.49 6.68
CA SER A 6 -52.84 48.65 6.32
C SER A 6 -51.85 47.80 7.14
N SER A 7 -50.76 47.42 6.48
CA SER A 7 -49.35 47.44 6.92
C SER A 7 -48.99 47.21 8.41
N ARG A 8 -48.16 46.19 8.66
CA ARG A 8 -47.25 46.13 9.82
C ARG A 8 -45.81 45.96 9.35
N HIS A 9 -45.01 47.02 9.49
CA HIS A 9 -43.55 46.98 9.51
C HIS A 9 -43.07 46.46 10.87
N ALA A 10 -42.30 45.37 10.88
CA ALA A 10 -41.57 44.92 12.06
C ALA A 10 -40.16 45.53 12.04
N LYS A 11 -39.88 46.40 13.02
CA LYS A 11 -38.53 46.86 13.37
C LYS A 11 -37.82 45.74 14.13
N MET A 12 -36.75 45.18 13.57
CA MET A 12 -35.79 44.38 14.33
C MET A 12 -34.87 45.33 15.10
N GLN A 13 -35.00 45.34 16.43
CA GLN A 13 -34.01 45.91 17.34
C GLN A 13 -32.85 44.91 17.47
N SER A 14 -31.66 45.32 17.05
CA SER A 14 -30.40 44.64 17.34
C SER A 14 -30.02 44.87 18.80
N GLN A 15 -29.89 43.80 19.58
CA GLN A 15 -29.31 43.86 20.93
C GLN A 15 -27.77 43.88 20.86
N PRO A 16 -27.09 44.57 21.80
CA PRO A 16 -25.64 44.61 21.88
C PRO A 16 -25.07 43.28 22.39
N ILE A 17 -24.00 42.82 21.75
CA ILE A 17 -23.23 41.62 22.09
C ILE A 17 -22.37 41.94 23.33
N PRO A 18 -22.40 41.15 24.41
CA PRO A 18 -21.43 41.29 25.49
C PRO A 18 -20.06 40.84 25.01
N GLU A 19 -19.08 41.73 25.11
CA GLU A 19 -17.66 41.38 25.18
C GLU A 19 -17.39 40.63 26.50
N GLU A 20 -16.31 39.84 26.52
CA GLU A 20 -15.75 39.06 27.64
C GLU A 20 -16.11 37.55 27.65
N ASP A 21 -15.26 36.76 26.98
CA ASP A 21 -14.88 35.43 27.47
C ASP A 21 -13.38 35.21 27.18
N GLU A 22 -12.59 35.62 28.15
CA GLU A 22 -11.13 35.56 28.21
C GLU A 22 -10.70 34.08 28.30
N CYS A 23 -10.15 33.54 27.21
CA CYS A 23 -9.62 32.16 27.23
C CYS A 23 -8.42 32.08 28.19
N PRO A 24 -8.35 31.11 29.12
CA PRO A 24 -7.22 30.99 30.02
C PRO A 24 -5.95 30.65 29.24
N GLY A 25 -4.87 31.41 29.51
CA GLY A 25 -3.56 31.27 28.88
C GLY A 25 -2.96 29.89 29.09
N TYR A 26 -2.66 29.22 27.98
CA TYR A 26 -2.13 27.85 27.92
C TYR A 26 -0.65 27.74 28.34
N ASP A 27 0.01 28.86 28.67
CA ASP A 27 1.44 28.92 29.00
C ASP A 27 1.79 28.53 30.45
N ALA A 28 0.80 28.20 31.28
CA ALA A 28 1.03 27.74 32.66
C ALA A 28 1.15 26.21 32.83
N ALA A 29 0.98 25.42 31.76
CA ALA A 29 1.08 23.95 31.83
C ALA A 29 2.46 23.38 31.44
N VAL A 30 3.38 24.23 30.99
CA VAL A 30 4.74 23.83 30.57
C VAL A 30 5.76 24.31 31.58
N SER A 31 5.81 23.66 32.75
CA SER A 31 7.00 23.61 33.60
C SER A 31 6.76 22.70 34.80
N ARG A 32 7.21 21.44 34.70
CA ARG A 32 7.86 20.64 35.76
C ARG A 32 7.89 19.16 35.38
N SER A 33 9.02 18.71 34.86
CA SER A 33 9.81 17.60 35.45
C SER A 33 10.71 16.97 34.39
N ASN A 34 11.98 17.37 34.44
CA ASN A 34 13.10 16.60 33.93
C ASN A 34 13.40 15.46 34.91
N SER A 35 13.57 14.24 34.40
CA SER A 35 14.72 13.39 34.75
C SER A 35 14.85 12.21 33.79
N ASN A 36 16.06 12.10 33.25
CA ASN A 36 16.69 10.97 32.54
C ASN A 36 16.15 9.58 32.92
N VAL A 37 16.05 8.68 31.94
CA VAL A 37 16.82 7.40 31.91
C VAL A 37 16.55 6.65 30.61
N THR A 38 17.63 6.05 30.16
CA THR A 38 17.95 5.33 28.93
C THR A 38 17.18 4.02 28.72
N SER A 39 17.08 3.65 27.43
CA SER A 39 17.25 2.28 26.88
C SER A 39 16.02 1.44 26.47
N THR A 40 16.00 1.17 25.16
CA THR A 40 15.79 -0.14 24.47
C THR A 40 14.55 -0.99 24.75
N GLY A 41 13.81 -1.29 23.68
CA GLY A 41 12.93 -2.47 23.63
C GLY A 41 12.10 -2.58 22.35
N MET A 42 12.61 -3.32 21.37
CA MET A 42 11.92 -3.70 20.12
C MET A 42 10.79 -4.73 20.32
N SER A 43 9.90 -4.79 19.31
CA SER A 43 9.47 -5.99 18.54
C SER A 43 8.02 -6.48 18.75
N VAL A 44 7.09 -6.24 17.79
CA VAL A 44 6.66 -7.07 16.62
C VAL A 44 5.39 -7.90 16.88
N LEU A 45 4.38 -7.81 15.99
CA LEU A 45 3.83 -8.92 15.17
C LEU A 45 2.53 -8.55 14.41
N THR A 46 2.65 -8.38 13.09
CA THR A 46 1.84 -9.01 12.01
C THR A 46 2.74 -8.91 10.77
N GLY A 47 3.24 -9.96 10.13
CA GLY A 47 2.57 -11.19 9.72
C GLY A 47 2.39 -11.17 8.20
N ASP A 48 3.47 -10.92 7.45
CA ASP A 48 3.49 -11.02 5.98
C ASP A 48 4.82 -11.68 5.55
N PRO A 49 4.85 -12.53 4.52
CA PRO A 49 6.04 -13.27 4.13
C PRO A 49 7.04 -12.30 3.51
N SER A 50 8.04 -11.92 4.30
CA SER A 50 9.16 -11.09 3.84
C SER A 50 9.87 -11.78 2.68
N VAL A 51 9.82 -11.13 1.51
CA VAL A 51 10.70 -11.42 0.38
C VAL A 51 12.13 -11.32 0.87
N HIS A 52 12.78 -12.47 1.02
CA HIS A 52 14.21 -12.58 1.26
C HIS A 52 14.92 -11.99 0.03
N TRP A 53 15.32 -10.74 0.13
CA TRP A 53 16.45 -10.25 -0.65
C TRP A 53 17.65 -11.00 -0.11
N SER A 54 18.35 -11.74 -0.96
CA SER A 54 19.61 -12.36 -0.56
C SER A 54 20.55 -11.24 -0.11
N ASP A 55 20.63 -11.06 1.20
CA ASP A 55 21.67 -10.31 1.88
C ASP A 55 22.99 -11.04 1.62
N ALA A 56 23.66 -10.63 0.56
CA ALA A 56 25.07 -10.86 0.40
C ALA A 56 25.78 -9.53 0.67
N HIS A 57 26.69 -9.58 1.65
CA HIS A 57 27.68 -8.61 2.09
C HIS A 57 27.38 -7.86 3.40
N ASN A 58 28.12 -8.34 4.39
CA ASN A 58 28.25 -7.99 5.80
C ASN A 58 28.94 -6.65 6.07
N LEU A 59 28.56 -6.09 7.23
CA LEU A 59 29.33 -5.33 8.24
C LEU A 59 30.07 -4.04 7.84
N ASN A 60 29.57 -2.92 8.38
CA ASN A 60 30.41 -1.85 8.91
C ASN A 60 30.23 -1.80 10.43
N ASP A 61 31.21 -2.37 11.13
CA ASP A 61 31.50 -2.11 12.54
C ASP A 61 32.96 -1.60 12.58
N PRO A 62 33.27 -0.45 13.19
CA PRO A 62 34.61 0.09 13.14
C PRO A 62 35.47 -0.48 14.27
N LEU A 63 36.71 -0.78 13.89
CA LEU A 63 37.91 -0.99 14.69
C LEU A 63 38.27 -2.45 15.02
N ASN A 64 39.44 -2.79 14.45
CA ASN A 64 40.49 -3.69 14.94
C ASN A 64 40.64 -5.08 14.30
N ASN A 65 41.63 -5.11 13.40
CA ASN A 65 42.72 -6.09 13.30
C ASN A 65 42.57 -7.40 12.50
N THR A 66 43.44 -7.46 11.50
CA THR A 66 44.24 -8.60 11.02
C THR A 66 43.62 -9.54 9.99
N ARG A 67 43.80 -9.14 8.72
CA ARG A 67 44.31 -9.93 7.59
C ARG A 67 44.10 -11.45 7.65
N GLN A 68 43.02 -11.91 7.02
CA GLN A 68 43.06 -13.01 6.06
C GLN A 68 42.01 -12.72 4.98
N ALA A 69 42.45 -12.00 3.95
CA ALA A 69 41.65 -11.76 2.75
C ALA A 69 41.51 -13.09 2.00
N SER A 70 40.44 -13.84 2.29
CA SER A 70 39.98 -14.86 1.35
C SER A 70 39.44 -14.12 0.14
N THR A 71 40.25 -14.04 -0.91
CA THR A 71 39.83 -13.71 -2.28
C THR A 71 38.94 -14.84 -2.80
N LYS A 72 37.77 -15.04 -2.18
CA LYS A 72 36.68 -15.73 -2.86
C LYS A 72 36.38 -14.83 -4.04
N SER A 73 36.75 -15.30 -5.24
CA SER A 73 36.35 -14.66 -6.48
C SER A 73 34.89 -14.25 -6.33
N ASP A 74 34.62 -12.95 -6.46
CA ASP A 74 33.26 -12.45 -6.50
C ASP A 74 32.52 -13.33 -7.50
N ALA A 75 31.68 -14.23 -6.98
CA ALA A 75 30.93 -15.13 -7.81
C ALA A 75 30.15 -14.19 -8.73
N ASN A 76 30.43 -14.26 -10.04
CA ASN A 76 29.91 -13.34 -11.03
C ASN A 76 28.39 -13.54 -11.15
N PHE A 77 27.63 -13.06 -10.18
CA PHE A 77 26.18 -13.09 -10.17
C PHE A 77 25.70 -12.20 -11.30
N LYS A 78 25.15 -12.82 -12.35
CA LYS A 78 24.62 -12.10 -13.50
C LYS A 78 23.14 -11.83 -13.29
N ARG A 79 22.76 -10.56 -13.26
CA ARG A 79 21.38 -10.08 -13.28
C ARG A 79 21.08 -9.49 -14.64
N TYR A 80 19.98 -9.91 -15.26
CA TYR A 80 19.51 -9.36 -16.52
C TYR A 80 18.33 -8.44 -16.25
N VAL A 81 18.30 -7.24 -16.84
CA VAL A 81 17.23 -6.27 -16.62
C VAL A 81 16.64 -5.84 -17.95
N TYR A 82 15.34 -6.08 -18.12
CA TYR A 82 14.57 -5.66 -19.27
C TYR A 82 13.77 -4.41 -18.91
N THR A 83 13.88 -3.36 -19.72
CA THR A 83 13.24 -2.07 -19.46
C THR A 83 12.15 -1.80 -20.50
N TYR A 84 10.95 -1.46 -20.03
CA TYR A 84 9.81 -1.12 -20.88
C TYR A 84 9.32 0.28 -20.53
N ASN A 85 9.32 1.17 -21.51
CA ASN A 85 8.77 2.51 -21.37
C ASN A 85 7.30 2.50 -21.81
N MET A 86 6.45 3.20 -21.06
CA MET A 86 5.01 3.24 -21.33
C MET A 86 4.45 4.62 -20.98
N LEU A 87 3.38 5.00 -21.68
CA LEU A 87 2.62 6.21 -21.41
C LEU A 87 1.15 5.84 -21.21
N ALA A 88 0.60 6.07 -20.02
CA ALA A 88 -0.82 5.82 -19.72
C ALA A 88 -1.46 7.07 -19.13
N ALA A 89 -2.54 7.57 -19.75
CA ALA A 89 -3.18 8.84 -19.42
C ALA A 89 -2.16 9.96 -19.15
N GLN A 90 -1.25 10.19 -20.11
CA GLN A 90 -0.17 11.20 -20.02
C GLN A 90 0.83 11.00 -18.87
N THR A 91 0.80 9.85 -18.20
CA THR A 91 1.73 9.52 -17.11
C THR A 91 2.83 8.61 -17.66
N PRO A 92 4.08 9.11 -17.78
CA PRO A 92 5.20 8.30 -18.22
C PRO A 92 5.60 7.32 -17.12
N MET A 93 5.74 6.05 -17.48
CA MET A 93 6.12 4.97 -16.59
C MET A 93 7.21 4.12 -17.22
N GLN A 94 8.11 3.60 -16.39
CA GLN A 94 9.09 2.61 -16.78
C GLN A 94 8.89 1.35 -15.95
N PHE A 95 8.86 0.19 -16.59
CA PHE A 95 8.83 -1.10 -15.90
C PHE A 95 10.15 -1.80 -16.10
N TYR A 96 10.70 -2.33 -15.00
CA TYR A 96 11.89 -3.17 -15.03
C TYR A 96 11.51 -4.60 -14.65
N ILE A 97 11.92 -5.54 -15.49
CA ILE A 97 11.83 -6.97 -15.21
C ILE A 97 13.25 -7.46 -15.02
N SER A 98 13.61 -7.80 -13.79
CA SER A 98 14.91 -8.40 -13.50
C SER A 98 14.84 -9.91 -13.43
N VAL A 99 15.77 -10.57 -14.11
CA VAL A 99 15.89 -12.03 -14.18
C VAL A 99 17.24 -12.42 -13.59
N GLU A 100 17.20 -13.23 -12.54
CA GLU A 100 18.36 -13.64 -11.75
C GLU A 100 18.40 -15.16 -11.63
N PRO A 101 19.49 -15.84 -12.01
CA PRO A 101 19.65 -17.26 -11.76
C PRO A 101 19.83 -17.49 -10.25
N LEU A 102 19.06 -18.42 -9.67
CA LEU A 102 19.15 -18.73 -8.24
C LEU A 102 20.48 -19.39 -7.85
N ASP A 103 21.13 -20.08 -8.79
CA ASP A 103 22.46 -20.67 -8.63
C ASP A 103 23.60 -19.68 -8.99
N GLY A 104 23.26 -18.46 -9.39
CA GLY A 104 24.19 -17.42 -9.81
C GLY A 104 24.79 -17.62 -11.21
N LYS A 105 24.46 -18.71 -11.91
CA LYS A 105 25.02 -19.05 -13.23
C LYS A 105 23.97 -18.90 -14.32
N PRO A 106 24.30 -18.31 -15.49
CA PRO A 106 23.36 -18.16 -16.59
C PRO A 106 23.22 -19.48 -17.39
N SER A 107 22.92 -20.57 -16.70
CA SER A 107 22.70 -21.92 -17.25
C SER A 107 21.24 -22.34 -17.10
N ALA A 108 20.86 -23.46 -17.71
CA ALA A 108 19.54 -24.05 -17.48
C ALA A 108 19.34 -24.34 -15.99
N GLY A 109 18.21 -23.92 -15.41
CA GLY A 109 17.98 -24.02 -13.97
C GLY A 109 16.82 -23.13 -13.49
N GLN A 110 16.80 -22.84 -12.19
CA GLN A 110 15.78 -21.97 -11.60
C GLN A 110 16.19 -20.49 -11.67
N TYR A 111 15.26 -19.65 -12.13
CA TYR A 111 15.42 -18.22 -12.22
C TYR A 111 14.35 -17.51 -11.40
N GLN A 112 14.73 -16.43 -10.74
CA GLN A 112 13.86 -15.52 -10.06
C GLN A 112 13.61 -14.27 -10.91
N PHE A 113 12.34 -13.92 -11.06
CA PHE A 113 11.86 -12.74 -11.74
C PHE A 113 11.39 -11.74 -10.69
N ARG A 114 11.79 -10.48 -10.84
CA ARG A 114 11.26 -9.38 -10.03
C ARG A 114 10.73 -8.29 -10.95
N LEU A 115 9.62 -7.69 -10.55
CA LEU A 115 9.00 -6.58 -11.27
C LEU A 115 9.15 -5.31 -10.42
N SER A 116 9.67 -4.24 -11.01
CA SER A 116 9.63 -2.90 -10.42
C SER A 116 9.09 -1.89 -11.43
N MET A 117 8.57 -0.79 -10.90
CA MET A 117 8.09 0.33 -11.68
C MET A 117 8.80 1.59 -11.22
N ARG A 118 9.31 2.36 -12.18
CA ARG A 118 9.86 3.70 -11.97
C ARG A 118 9.00 4.74 -12.63
N VAL A 119 8.68 5.75 -11.84
CA VAL A 119 7.90 6.89 -12.28
C VAL A 119 8.53 8.12 -11.66
N ASN A 120 8.90 9.07 -12.51
CA ASN A 120 9.47 10.34 -12.09
C ASN A 120 10.66 10.21 -11.12
N GLY A 121 11.60 9.33 -11.46
CA GLY A 121 12.82 9.07 -10.68
C GLY A 121 12.63 8.29 -9.38
N ILE A 122 11.44 7.71 -9.17
CA ILE A 122 11.13 6.89 -8.00
C ILE A 122 10.81 5.48 -8.47
N GLU A 123 11.66 4.51 -8.13
CA GLU A 123 11.51 3.09 -8.44
C GLU A 123 11.00 2.32 -7.22
N ARG A 124 9.94 1.52 -7.38
CA ARG A 124 9.44 0.62 -6.33
C ARG A 124 9.14 -0.78 -6.87
N PRO A 125 9.27 -1.83 -6.05
CA PRO A 125 8.84 -3.17 -6.44
C PRO A 125 7.32 -3.26 -6.61
N LEU A 126 6.87 -4.14 -7.50
CA LEU A 126 5.48 -4.48 -7.73
C LEU A 126 5.23 -5.97 -7.42
N GLY A 127 4.75 -6.24 -6.21
CA GLY A 127 4.43 -7.59 -5.74
C GLY A 127 5.66 -8.44 -5.43
N ASP A 128 5.42 -9.73 -5.21
CA ASP A 128 6.46 -10.69 -4.83
C ASP A 128 7.21 -11.25 -6.05
N PRO A 129 8.49 -11.63 -5.89
CA PRO A 129 9.24 -12.31 -6.93
C PRO A 129 8.60 -13.65 -7.35
N VAL A 130 8.73 -13.99 -8.63
CA VAL A 130 8.23 -15.25 -9.19
C VAL A 130 9.41 -16.12 -9.61
N THR A 131 9.41 -17.40 -9.26
CA THR A 131 10.45 -18.35 -9.68
C THR A 131 9.95 -19.25 -10.81
N ARG A 132 10.78 -19.47 -11.83
CA ARG A 132 10.52 -20.43 -12.93
C ARG A 132 11.76 -21.24 -13.24
N HIS A 133 11.55 -22.49 -13.68
CA HIS A 133 12.61 -23.29 -14.28
C HIS A 133 12.74 -22.94 -15.77
N MET A 134 13.96 -22.70 -16.23
CA MET A 134 14.25 -22.25 -17.60
C MET A 134 15.44 -23.00 -18.18
N SER A 135 15.35 -23.35 -19.47
CA SER A 135 16.47 -23.87 -20.27
C SER A 135 16.97 -22.87 -21.32
N VAL A 136 16.22 -21.79 -21.55
CA VAL A 136 16.51 -20.76 -22.55
C VAL A 136 17.45 -19.71 -21.97
N ASP A 137 18.36 -19.19 -22.81
CA ASP A 137 19.29 -18.12 -22.43
C ASP A 137 18.50 -16.89 -21.94
N PRO A 138 18.72 -16.42 -20.70
CA PRO A 138 18.02 -15.27 -20.13
C PRO A 138 18.25 -13.96 -20.87
N ARG A 139 19.13 -13.90 -21.89
CA ARG A 139 19.35 -12.75 -22.78
C ARG A 139 18.43 -12.72 -24.02
N LYS A 140 17.75 -13.83 -24.30
CA LYS A 140 16.87 -14.00 -25.47
C LYS A 140 15.39 -13.97 -25.10
N LEU A 141 15.07 -13.56 -23.86
CA LEU A 141 13.69 -13.52 -23.40
C LEU A 141 12.99 -12.31 -24.00
N GLU A 142 11.74 -12.51 -24.37
CA GLU A 142 10.84 -11.43 -24.79
C GLU A 142 9.71 -11.32 -23.77
N PHE A 143 9.29 -10.11 -23.44
CA PHE A 143 8.15 -9.89 -22.56
C PHE A 143 7.09 -9.04 -23.25
N ALA A 144 5.83 -9.41 -23.06
CA ALA A 144 4.69 -8.56 -23.37
C ALA A 144 4.24 -7.86 -22.09
N VAL A 145 4.41 -6.54 -22.04
CA VAL A 145 4.05 -5.68 -20.90
C VAL A 145 2.95 -4.73 -21.34
N PHE A 146 1.78 -4.83 -20.73
CA PHE A 146 0.65 -3.95 -21.05
C PHE A 146 -0.17 -3.60 -19.82
N VAL A 147 -0.71 -2.38 -19.83
CA VAL A 147 -1.67 -1.89 -18.83
C VAL A 147 -3.01 -1.67 -19.49
N PHE A 148 -4.08 -1.86 -18.75
CA PHE A 148 -5.42 -1.46 -19.13
C PHE A 148 -6.09 -0.70 -17.98
N PRO A 149 -7.09 0.15 -18.25
CA PRO A 149 -7.87 0.79 -17.20
C PRO A 149 -8.46 -0.27 -16.26
N GLY A 150 -8.30 -0.10 -14.94
CA GLY A 150 -8.73 -1.14 -14.01
C GLY A 150 -10.24 -1.33 -13.96
N LYS A 151 -10.68 -2.52 -13.53
CA LYS A 151 -12.09 -2.82 -13.26
C LYS A 151 -12.55 -1.84 -12.17
N ASN A 152 -13.55 -1.00 -12.46
CA ASN A 152 -14.06 0.08 -11.61
C ASN A 152 -13.30 1.40 -11.65
N ALA A 153 -12.43 1.65 -12.65
CA ALA A 153 -11.76 2.94 -12.80
C ALA A 153 -12.73 4.15 -12.79
N LYS A 154 -13.99 3.98 -13.23
CA LYS A 154 -15.03 5.03 -13.20
C LYS A 154 -15.54 5.39 -11.79
N GLN A 155 -15.47 4.44 -10.85
CA GLN A 155 -15.92 4.63 -9.45
C GLN A 155 -14.77 4.99 -8.52
N VAL A 156 -13.54 4.90 -9.03
CA VAL A 156 -12.33 5.10 -8.27
C VAL A 156 -11.94 6.56 -8.34
N LEU A 157 -11.83 7.18 -7.18
CA LEU A 157 -11.32 8.53 -7.04
C LEU A 157 -9.88 8.48 -6.49
N PRO A 158 -8.94 9.24 -7.07
CA PRO A 158 -9.11 10.14 -8.23
C PRO A 158 -9.29 9.39 -9.56
N THR A 159 -10.04 9.98 -10.49
CA THR A 159 -10.26 9.44 -11.84
C THR A 159 -8.92 9.28 -12.58
N ASN A 160 -8.84 8.33 -13.52
CA ASN A 160 -7.62 8.02 -14.31
C ASN A 160 -6.40 7.55 -13.50
N SER A 161 -6.62 7.17 -12.23
CA SER A 161 -5.51 6.71 -11.38
C SER A 161 -5.37 5.19 -11.32
N LEU A 162 -6.40 4.41 -11.65
CA LEU A 162 -6.38 2.95 -11.51
C LEU A 162 -6.11 2.23 -12.84
N TRP A 163 -5.06 1.43 -12.82
CA TRP A 163 -4.63 0.56 -13.91
C TRP A 163 -4.53 -0.89 -13.45
N SER A 164 -4.59 -1.81 -14.40
CA SER A 164 -4.22 -3.21 -14.20
C SER A 164 -3.07 -3.55 -15.13
N LEU A 165 -1.98 -4.07 -14.57
CA LEU A 165 -0.76 -4.45 -15.29
C LEU A 165 -0.73 -5.97 -15.51
N ARG A 166 -0.28 -6.37 -16.70
CA ARG A 166 0.03 -7.76 -17.04
C ARG A 166 1.41 -7.83 -17.65
N VAL A 167 2.15 -8.86 -17.24
CA VAL A 167 3.46 -9.18 -17.80
C VAL A 167 3.46 -10.65 -18.18
N TRP A 168 3.67 -10.91 -19.46
CA TRP A 168 3.82 -12.25 -20.02
C TRP A 168 5.24 -12.44 -20.53
N LEU A 169 5.81 -13.60 -20.28
CA LEU A 169 7.07 -14.06 -20.86
C LEU A 169 6.75 -14.84 -22.13
N ARG A 170 7.32 -14.43 -23.27
CA ARG A 170 7.20 -15.13 -24.54
C ARG A 170 8.48 -15.89 -24.83
N VAL A 171 8.37 -17.21 -24.97
CA VAL A 171 9.51 -18.08 -25.26
C VAL A 171 9.05 -19.15 -26.23
N GLU A 172 9.74 -19.27 -27.37
CA GLU A 172 9.49 -20.32 -28.38
C GLU A 172 8.00 -20.41 -28.83
N GLY A 173 7.32 -19.26 -28.92
CA GLY A 173 5.91 -19.19 -29.31
C GLY A 173 4.91 -19.56 -28.20
N VAL A 174 5.38 -19.80 -26.98
CA VAL A 174 4.52 -20.03 -25.80
C VAL A 174 4.56 -18.82 -24.87
N ASP A 175 3.36 -18.36 -24.47
CA ASP A 175 3.18 -17.22 -23.59
C ASP A 175 2.90 -17.68 -22.14
N HIS A 176 3.71 -17.24 -21.20
CA HIS A 176 3.59 -17.55 -19.78
C HIS A 176 3.27 -16.29 -18.97
N GLN A 177 2.13 -16.25 -18.27
CA GLN A 177 1.83 -15.14 -17.37
C GLN A 177 2.80 -15.18 -16.18
N LEU A 178 3.57 -14.11 -16.01
CA LEU A 178 4.49 -13.95 -14.88
C LEU A 178 3.87 -13.09 -13.78
N PHE A 179 3.42 -11.89 -14.13
CA PHE A 179 2.92 -10.93 -13.15
C PHE A 179 1.51 -10.45 -13.49
N ARG A 180 0.70 -10.33 -12.43
CA ARG A 180 -0.66 -9.80 -12.47
C ARG A 180 -0.82 -8.80 -11.33
N VAL A 181 -0.91 -7.51 -11.67
CA VAL A 181 -1.20 -6.44 -10.70
C VAL A 181 -2.56 -5.86 -11.07
N ASP A 182 -3.59 -6.19 -10.32
CA ASP A 182 -4.96 -5.73 -10.62
C ASP A 182 -5.19 -4.27 -10.21
N GLU A 183 -4.44 -3.80 -9.20
CA GLU A 183 -4.57 -2.47 -8.62
C GLU A 183 -3.25 -1.69 -8.68
N LEU A 184 -2.94 -1.12 -9.84
CA LEU A 184 -1.82 -0.21 -10.02
C LEU A 184 -2.32 1.24 -10.00
N PHE A 185 -2.13 1.91 -8.86
CA PHE A 185 -2.58 3.29 -8.67
C PHE A 185 -1.48 4.30 -8.99
N VAL A 186 -1.61 4.96 -10.14
CA VAL A 186 -0.65 5.93 -10.65
C VAL A 186 -1.34 6.90 -11.61
N GLY A 187 -1.00 8.18 -11.52
CA GLY A 187 -1.51 9.18 -12.46
C GLY A 187 -0.86 10.55 -12.29
N LYS A 188 -0.90 11.33 -13.36
CA LYS A 188 -0.44 12.71 -13.44
C LYS A 188 -1.60 13.66 -13.12
N ASP A 189 -1.33 14.67 -12.30
CA ASP A 189 -2.26 15.77 -11.99
C ASP A 189 -3.67 15.29 -11.59
N LEU A 190 -3.69 14.31 -10.67
CA LEU A 190 -4.94 13.73 -10.19
C LEU A 190 -5.76 14.74 -9.38
N ASP A 191 -7.06 14.79 -9.65
CA ASP A 191 -8.00 15.65 -8.91
C ASP A 191 -8.44 14.98 -7.60
N PHE A 192 -7.74 15.30 -6.50
CA PHE A 192 -8.10 14.85 -5.16
C PHE A 192 -9.27 15.63 -4.56
N ASN A 193 -9.66 16.78 -5.11
CA ASN A 193 -10.79 17.56 -4.59
C ASN A 193 -12.13 16.90 -4.91
N ALA A 194 -12.17 16.03 -5.91
CA ALA A 194 -13.34 15.21 -6.21
C ALA A 194 -13.67 14.18 -5.12
N ILE A 195 -12.78 13.96 -4.15
CA ILE A 195 -13.00 13.02 -3.05
C ILE A 195 -13.81 13.72 -1.96
N GLY A 196 -15.12 13.43 -1.93
CA GLY A 196 -16.02 13.91 -0.87
C GLY A 196 -15.58 13.46 0.51
N ASP A 197 -15.81 14.32 1.51
CA ASP A 197 -15.53 14.10 2.94
C ASP A 197 -14.07 13.76 3.29
N ALA A 198 -13.14 13.95 2.34
CA ALA A 198 -11.73 13.70 2.58
C ALA A 198 -11.11 14.76 3.49
N SER A 199 -10.49 14.29 4.57
CA SER A 199 -9.64 15.10 5.45
C SER A 199 -8.18 14.87 5.08
N PHE A 200 -7.53 15.91 4.55
CA PHE A 200 -6.15 15.87 4.09
C PHE A 200 -5.18 16.25 5.22
N ALA A 201 -4.14 15.45 5.37
CA ALA A 201 -3.08 15.77 6.32
C ALA A 201 -2.20 16.89 5.77
N ARG A 202 -1.87 17.84 6.64
CA ARG A 202 -1.01 18.98 6.32
C ARG A 202 0.43 18.64 6.65
N HIS A 203 1.31 18.79 5.69
CA HIS A 203 2.74 18.66 5.92
C HIS A 203 3.20 19.73 6.92
N ALA A 204 3.87 19.30 7.99
CA ALA A 204 4.26 20.17 9.09
C ALA A 204 5.78 20.34 9.20
N VAL A 205 6.53 19.24 9.13
CA VAL A 205 7.98 19.24 9.38
C VAL A 205 8.69 18.27 8.44
N VAL A 206 9.82 18.70 7.88
CA VAL A 206 10.80 17.84 7.20
C VAL A 206 12.04 17.73 8.09
N GLY A 207 12.30 16.53 8.59
CA GLY A 207 13.54 16.15 9.25
C GLY A 207 14.58 15.60 8.26
N SER A 208 15.75 15.22 8.78
CA SER A 208 16.81 14.54 8.00
C SER A 208 16.42 13.12 7.58
N ASP A 209 15.60 12.47 8.39
CA ASP A 209 15.25 11.05 8.32
C ASP A 209 13.74 10.80 8.47
N HIS A 210 12.92 11.86 8.47
CA HIS A 210 11.47 11.71 8.59
C HIS A 210 10.71 12.95 8.08
N GLN A 211 9.43 12.76 7.77
CA GLN A 211 8.47 13.84 7.55
C GLN A 211 7.29 13.67 8.51
N ILE A 212 6.76 14.80 9.00
CA ILE A 212 5.60 14.84 9.88
C ILE A 212 4.45 15.53 9.15
N TYR A 213 3.28 14.91 9.21
CA TYR A 213 2.02 15.40 8.70
C TYR A 213 1.01 15.47 9.85
N LYS A 214 0.17 16.50 9.88
CA LYS A 214 -0.91 16.65 10.85
C LYS A 214 -2.24 16.35 10.15
N GLY A 215 -2.87 15.24 10.50
CA GLY A 215 -4.13 14.80 9.89
C GLY A 215 -5.32 15.02 10.82
N TYR A 216 -6.48 15.47 10.33
CA TYR A 216 -7.65 15.67 11.20
C TYR A 216 -8.50 14.39 11.28
N VAL A 217 -8.10 13.45 12.13
CA VAL A 217 -8.87 12.24 12.49
C VAL A 217 -8.94 12.08 14.00
N GLY A 218 -10.10 12.24 14.61
CA GLY A 218 -10.26 11.95 16.04
C GLY A 218 -9.43 12.80 17.01
N LYS A 219 -9.12 14.06 16.64
CA LYS A 219 -8.26 15.06 17.32
C LYS A 219 -6.79 15.08 16.87
N GLU A 220 -6.59 15.26 15.58
CA GLU A 220 -5.31 15.66 14.99
C GLU A 220 -4.11 14.72 15.24
N PRO A 221 -4.17 13.43 14.84
CA PRO A 221 -3.01 12.54 14.92
C PRO A 221 -1.84 13.10 14.11
N SER A 222 -0.66 12.98 14.73
CA SER A 222 0.61 13.14 14.07
C SER A 222 0.87 11.91 13.22
N LEU A 223 1.14 12.11 11.94
CA LEU A 223 1.43 11.10 10.96
C LEU A 223 2.90 11.22 10.58
N ARG A 224 3.72 10.23 10.92
CA ARG A 224 5.17 10.26 10.74
C ARG A 224 5.60 9.28 9.66
N LEU A 225 6.41 9.74 8.72
CA LEU A 225 7.04 8.90 7.69
C LEU A 225 8.55 8.93 7.85
N PRO A 226 9.13 8.12 8.75
CA PRO A 226 10.56 7.97 8.83
C PRO A 226 11.10 7.20 7.62
N TRP A 227 12.34 7.51 7.23
CA TRP A 227 13.10 6.75 6.25
C TRP A 227 14.52 6.49 6.71
N GLN A 228 15.05 5.36 6.27
CA GLN A 228 16.43 4.94 6.47
C GLN A 228 17.06 4.59 5.13
N ARG A 229 18.24 5.15 4.85
CA ARG A 229 19.01 4.74 3.67
C ARG A 229 19.55 3.33 3.90
N ILE A 230 19.28 2.41 2.96
CA ILE A 230 19.84 1.06 2.96
C ILE A 230 21.18 1.06 2.21
N ARG A 231 21.16 1.39 0.91
CA ARG A 231 22.33 1.44 0.00
C ARG A 231 21.94 2.15 -1.29
N ASP A 232 22.88 2.67 -2.08
CA ASP A 232 22.66 3.06 -3.50
C ASP A 232 21.28 3.65 -3.85
N GLN A 233 20.93 4.78 -3.21
CA GLN A 233 19.65 5.45 -3.37
C GLN A 233 18.39 4.63 -3.03
N LEU A 234 18.54 3.43 -2.48
CA LEU A 234 17.50 2.61 -1.90
C LEU A 234 17.25 3.04 -0.45
N TYR A 235 16.02 3.43 -0.20
CA TYR A 235 15.53 3.87 1.10
C TYR A 235 14.42 2.94 1.57
N LYS A 236 14.38 2.74 2.89
CA LYS A 236 13.33 2.04 3.62
C LYS A 236 12.45 3.08 4.28
N TYR A 237 11.16 3.07 4.01
CA TYR A 237 10.17 3.93 4.65
C TYR A 237 9.29 3.13 5.59
N SER A 238 8.88 3.77 6.68
CA SER A 238 7.78 3.33 7.52
C SER A 238 6.71 4.42 7.57
N PHE A 239 5.51 4.07 8.00
CA PHE A 239 4.44 5.01 8.24
C PHE A 239 3.80 4.72 9.58
N GLU A 240 3.82 5.73 10.43
CA GLU A 240 3.43 5.66 11.83
C GLU A 240 2.37 6.73 12.08
N TYR A 241 1.46 6.46 13.01
CA TYR A 241 0.58 7.47 13.55
C TYR A 241 0.74 7.56 15.06
N GLU A 242 0.49 8.74 15.62
CA GLU A 242 0.46 8.99 17.06
C GLU A 242 -0.67 9.97 17.37
N GLY A 243 -1.56 9.61 18.28
CA GLY A 243 -2.65 10.46 18.77
C GLY A 243 -2.82 10.29 20.28
N GLY A 244 -2.73 11.40 21.04
CA GLY A 244 -2.88 11.36 22.49
C GLY A 244 -1.85 10.49 23.22
N GLY A 245 -0.64 10.35 22.68
CA GLY A 245 0.43 9.52 23.22
C GLY A 245 0.33 8.02 22.88
N VAL A 246 -0.67 7.61 22.10
CA VAL A 246 -0.82 6.23 21.61
C VAL A 246 -0.61 6.22 20.10
N GLY A 247 0.22 5.31 19.62
CA GLY A 247 0.55 5.20 18.21
C GLY A 247 0.75 3.76 17.76
N ASP A 248 0.79 3.58 16.44
CA ASP A 248 1.08 2.30 15.80
C ASP A 248 1.81 2.50 14.46
N VAL A 249 2.44 1.44 13.99
CA VAL A 249 3.10 1.37 12.68
C VAL A 249 2.10 0.82 11.67
N LEU A 250 1.62 1.68 10.78
CA LEU A 250 0.64 1.33 9.73
C LEU A 250 1.26 0.50 8.61
N PHE A 251 2.50 0.80 8.25
CA PHE A 251 3.34 -0.09 7.46
C PHE A 251 4.81 0.12 7.80
N ASN A 252 5.60 -0.91 7.57
CA ASN A 252 7.04 -0.91 7.76
C ASN A 252 7.72 -1.53 6.52
N ASP A 253 8.98 -1.20 6.32
CA ASP A 253 9.83 -1.77 5.28
C ASP A 253 9.34 -1.52 3.84
N PHE A 254 8.73 -0.38 3.59
CA PHE A 254 8.43 0.06 2.23
C PHE A 254 9.71 0.54 1.54
N ARG A 255 10.28 -0.30 0.69
CA ARG A 255 11.55 -0.01 0.01
C ARG A 255 11.33 0.64 -1.35
N MET A 256 11.98 1.78 -1.58
CA MET A 256 12.00 2.43 -2.89
C MET A 256 13.35 3.06 -3.18
N ARG A 257 13.72 3.13 -4.47
CA ARG A 257 14.88 3.88 -4.92
C ARG A 257 14.45 5.26 -5.37
N VAL A 258 15.17 6.28 -4.93
CA VAL A 258 14.87 7.68 -5.20
C VAL A 258 16.11 8.31 -5.81
N ASP A 259 16.03 8.79 -7.05
CA ASP A 259 17.21 9.35 -7.73
C ASP A 259 17.76 10.61 -7.03
N ASN A 260 16.85 11.38 -6.42
CA ASN A 260 17.12 12.62 -5.73
C ASN A 260 17.11 12.44 -4.20
N ASP A 261 17.33 13.54 -3.49
CA ASP A 261 17.19 13.57 -2.03
C ASP A 261 15.80 13.07 -1.58
N PRO A 262 15.71 12.10 -0.65
CA PRO A 262 14.44 11.57 -0.16
C PRO A 262 13.52 12.64 0.45
N ARG A 263 14.08 13.77 0.90
CA ARG A 263 13.33 14.94 1.41
C ARG A 263 12.50 15.64 0.34
N THR A 264 12.84 15.45 -0.93
CA THR A 264 12.08 16.01 -2.07
C THR A 264 10.83 15.20 -2.39
N VAL A 265 10.73 13.96 -1.87
CA VAL A 265 9.54 13.13 -1.99
C VAL A 265 8.52 13.63 -0.98
N SER A 266 7.36 14.08 -1.47
CA SER A 266 6.24 14.49 -0.63
C SER A 266 5.14 13.43 -0.62
N PHE A 267 4.29 13.46 0.40
CA PHE A 267 3.18 12.53 0.53
C PHE A 267 1.86 13.30 0.61
N LEU A 268 0.88 12.84 -0.15
CA LEU A 268 -0.50 13.26 -0.04
C LEU A 268 -1.23 12.18 0.75
N ILE A 269 -1.64 12.52 1.96
CA ILE A 269 -2.29 11.61 2.90
C ILE A 269 -3.69 12.14 3.16
N TYR A 270 -4.69 11.29 3.01
CA TYR A 270 -6.06 11.66 3.37
C TYR A 270 -6.80 10.51 4.03
N THR A 271 -7.85 10.91 4.74
CA THR A 271 -8.76 10.01 5.43
C THR A 271 -10.19 10.33 5.04
N ILE A 272 -11.03 9.31 4.91
CA ILE A 272 -12.47 9.47 4.63
C ILE A 272 -13.22 8.76 5.75
N PRO A 273 -14.14 9.41 6.46
CA PRO A 273 -14.95 8.75 7.49
C PRO A 273 -15.77 7.60 6.87
N VAL A 274 -15.88 6.50 7.60
CA VAL A 274 -16.75 5.36 7.25
C VAL A 274 -17.86 5.27 8.28
N GLN A 275 -19.04 4.83 7.86
CA GLN A 275 -20.09 4.49 8.79
C GLN A 275 -19.59 3.38 9.74
N SER A 276 -19.49 3.72 11.03
CA SER A 276 -18.96 2.84 12.07
C SER A 276 -19.81 2.92 13.34
N MET A 277 -19.66 1.92 14.20
CA MET A 277 -20.22 1.94 15.56
C MET A 277 -19.06 1.75 16.56
N PRO A 278 -18.75 2.76 17.40
CA PRO A 278 -19.39 4.09 17.47
C PRO A 278 -19.11 4.97 16.23
N PRO A 279 -19.96 5.99 15.96
CA PRO A 279 -19.76 6.92 14.85
C PRO A 279 -18.42 7.65 14.92
N GLY A 280 -17.76 7.83 13.76
CA GLY A 280 -16.48 8.55 13.67
C GLY A 280 -15.28 7.78 14.23
N ALA A 281 -15.41 6.46 14.40
CA ALA A 281 -14.32 5.62 14.88
C ALA A 281 -13.52 4.97 13.76
N THR A 282 -14.09 4.78 12.57
CA THR A 282 -13.43 4.09 11.45
C THR A 282 -13.30 4.99 10.25
N HIS A 283 -12.13 4.94 9.61
CA HIS A 283 -11.76 5.77 8.47
C HIS A 283 -11.08 4.93 7.39
N ARG A 284 -11.24 5.36 6.14
CA ARG A 284 -10.38 4.91 5.03
C ARG A 284 -9.17 5.80 4.98
N LEU A 285 -7.98 5.24 5.18
CA LEU A 285 -6.72 5.96 5.07
C LEU A 285 -6.03 5.62 3.75
N ARG A 286 -5.51 6.64 3.07
CA ARG A 286 -4.81 6.51 1.79
C ARG A 286 -3.55 7.35 1.82
N VAL A 287 -2.45 6.76 1.34
CA VAL A 287 -1.16 7.44 1.22
C VAL A 287 -0.69 7.37 -0.22
N TRP A 288 -0.48 8.55 -0.78
CA TRP A 288 0.03 8.75 -2.11
C TRP A 288 1.40 9.41 -2.03
N LEU A 289 2.36 8.84 -2.73
CA LEU A 289 3.61 9.50 -3.04
C LEU A 289 3.33 10.57 -4.10
N ARG A 290 3.86 11.77 -3.93
CA ARG A 290 3.75 12.91 -4.84
C ARG A 290 5.15 13.36 -5.24
N SER A 291 5.40 13.39 -6.55
CA SER A 291 6.68 13.75 -7.15
C SER A 291 6.48 14.84 -8.19
N LEU A 292 7.30 15.89 -8.15
CA LEU A 292 7.26 17.02 -9.10
C LEU A 292 7.82 16.57 -10.45
N VAL A 293 7.08 16.75 -11.54
CA VAL A 293 7.57 16.47 -12.89
C VAL A 293 8.64 17.52 -13.23
N PRO A 294 9.90 17.12 -13.50
CA PRO A 294 10.93 18.07 -13.91
C PRO A 294 10.47 18.84 -15.14
N LEU A 295 10.49 20.16 -15.07
CA LEU A 295 10.33 20.99 -16.26
C LEU A 295 11.49 20.66 -17.18
N SER A 296 11.20 20.14 -18.37
CA SER A 296 12.23 19.87 -19.37
C SER A 296 12.98 21.18 -19.64
N SER A 297 14.25 21.22 -19.26
CA SER A 297 15.13 22.39 -19.42
C SER A 297 15.65 22.54 -20.84
N GLU A 298 15.04 21.85 -21.82
CA GLU A 298 15.32 22.00 -23.26
C GLU A 298 15.28 23.50 -23.64
N PRO A 299 16.43 24.11 -23.95
CA PRO A 299 16.59 25.57 -24.03
C PRO A 299 15.90 26.23 -25.26
N GLY A 300 15.03 25.52 -25.98
CA GLY A 300 14.41 25.99 -27.23
C GLY A 300 12.90 26.29 -27.20
N LEU A 301 12.18 25.96 -26.11
CA LEU A 301 10.70 26.02 -26.08
C LEU A 301 10.11 26.73 -24.84
N SER A 302 10.91 27.50 -24.10
CA SER A 302 10.55 28.02 -22.78
C SER A 302 9.79 29.36 -22.80
N GLN A 303 8.47 29.32 -22.97
CA GLN A 303 7.63 30.20 -22.18
C GLN A 303 7.14 29.41 -20.96
N PRO A 304 7.74 29.61 -19.76
CA PRO A 304 7.22 29.00 -18.54
C PRO A 304 5.83 29.58 -18.28
N LEU A 305 4.79 28.77 -18.48
CA LEU A 305 3.45 29.13 -18.06
C LEU A 305 3.44 29.24 -16.52
N PRO A 306 2.79 30.25 -15.93
CA PRO A 306 2.85 30.55 -14.50
C PRO A 306 2.18 29.51 -13.57
N PHE A 307 1.67 28.39 -14.09
CA PHE A 307 0.97 27.34 -13.33
C PHE A 307 1.51 25.92 -13.61
N ASN A 308 2.77 25.78 -14.00
CA ASN A 308 3.33 24.56 -14.59
C ASN A 308 3.77 23.44 -13.62
N ASP A 309 3.45 23.53 -12.33
CA ASP A 309 3.81 22.48 -11.38
C ASP A 309 2.90 21.26 -11.59
N SER A 310 3.37 20.35 -12.44
CA SER A 310 2.73 19.07 -12.65
C SER A 310 3.31 18.02 -11.70
N PHE A 311 2.46 17.17 -11.15
CA PHE A 311 2.84 16.13 -10.21
C PHE A 311 2.40 14.77 -10.69
N ILE A 312 3.26 13.77 -10.49
CA ILE A 312 2.87 12.38 -10.62
C ILE A 312 2.66 11.79 -9.24
N TYR A 313 1.51 11.15 -9.09
CA TYR A 313 1.04 10.52 -7.88
C TYR A 313 1.10 9.00 -8.02
N GLN A 314 1.57 8.33 -6.97
CA GLN A 314 1.57 6.88 -6.87
C GLN A 314 1.00 6.46 -5.53
N ARG A 315 -0.02 5.61 -5.49
CA ARG A 315 -0.53 5.12 -4.20
C ARG A 315 0.39 4.04 -3.67
N ILE A 316 0.85 4.21 -2.44
CA ILE A 316 1.79 3.27 -1.80
C ILE A 316 1.16 2.51 -0.64
N PHE A 317 0.09 3.03 -0.05
CA PHE A 317 -0.61 2.38 1.06
C PHE A 317 -2.10 2.73 1.07
N LYS A 318 -2.91 1.75 1.50
CA LYS A 318 -4.35 1.90 1.74
C LYS A 318 -4.75 1.01 2.92
N THR A 319 -5.66 1.51 3.76
CA THR A 319 -6.42 0.68 4.70
C THR A 319 -7.83 1.26 4.82
N ASP A 320 -8.84 0.37 4.90
CA ASP A 320 -10.24 0.75 5.10
C ASP A 320 -10.71 0.56 6.54
N GLU A 321 -9.80 0.13 7.41
CA GLU A 321 -10.07 -0.25 8.79
C GLU A 321 -9.25 0.61 9.77
N PHE A 322 -8.92 1.84 9.37
CA PHE A 322 -8.17 2.74 10.24
C PHE A 322 -9.08 3.22 11.39
N LYS A 323 -8.90 2.64 12.57
CA LYS A 323 -9.75 2.89 13.74
C LYS A 323 -9.13 3.90 14.69
N VAL A 324 -9.47 5.18 14.52
CA VAL A 324 -9.07 6.27 15.40
C VAL A 324 -10.24 7.22 15.53
N GLY A 325 -10.54 7.66 16.75
CA GLY A 325 -11.68 8.51 17.03
C GLY A 325 -11.42 9.44 18.21
N GLY A 326 -12.03 10.61 18.16
CA GLY A 326 -11.82 11.68 19.13
C GLY A 326 -13.08 11.94 19.90
N ARG A 327 -13.09 11.62 21.20
CA ARG A 327 -14.30 11.71 22.04
C ARG A 327 -15.46 10.92 21.41
N LEU A 328 -15.21 9.64 21.14
CA LEU A 328 -16.25 8.74 20.63
C LEU A 328 -17.45 8.71 21.58
N GLU A 329 -18.65 8.92 21.02
CA GLU A 329 -19.88 8.97 21.80
C GLU A 329 -20.42 7.56 22.01
N PHE A 330 -19.90 6.84 23.00
CA PHE A 330 -20.34 5.49 23.33
C PHE A 330 -21.79 5.45 23.86
N SER A 331 -22.32 6.56 24.39
CA SER A 331 -23.73 6.69 24.82
C SER A 331 -24.71 6.52 23.66
N SER A 332 -24.31 6.85 22.43
CA SER A 332 -25.14 6.70 21.23
C SER A 332 -25.38 5.24 20.83
N LEU A 333 -24.62 4.28 21.36
CA LEU A 333 -24.74 2.85 21.05
C LEU A 333 -26.00 2.21 21.68
N GLY A 334 -26.73 2.97 22.50
CA GLY A 334 -28.00 2.57 23.08
C GLY A 334 -27.88 1.66 24.30
N ASN A 335 -29.03 1.32 24.88
CA ASN A 335 -29.16 0.56 26.13
C ASN A 335 -28.76 -0.93 26.03
N LYS A 336 -28.43 -1.42 24.83
CA LYS A 336 -27.94 -2.80 24.63
C LYS A 336 -26.43 -2.93 24.84
N LEU A 337 -25.71 -1.81 24.95
CA LEU A 337 -24.29 -1.80 25.22
C LEU A 337 -24.03 -2.21 26.68
N VAL A 338 -23.26 -3.27 26.89
CA VAL A 338 -22.70 -3.60 28.21
C VAL A 338 -21.28 -3.07 28.25
N MET A 339 -21.06 -1.99 29.02
CA MET A 339 -19.72 -1.47 29.27
C MET A 339 -19.14 -2.11 30.52
N ALA A 340 -17.86 -2.50 30.44
CA ALA A 340 -17.09 -2.79 31.63
C ALA A 340 -16.90 -1.49 32.43
N PHE A 341 -17.04 -1.59 33.75
CA PHE A 341 -16.65 -0.51 34.65
C PHE A 341 -15.18 -0.70 35.05
N PRO A 342 -14.42 0.39 35.24
CA PRO A 342 -13.07 0.26 35.77
C PRO A 342 -13.12 -0.38 37.15
N HIS A 343 -12.15 -1.24 37.46
CA HIS A 343 -12.01 -1.77 38.81
C HIS A 343 -11.75 -0.63 39.79
N CYS A 344 -12.42 -0.63 40.95
CA CYS A 344 -12.38 0.48 41.91
C CYS A 344 -10.98 0.77 42.49
N GLY A 345 -10.00 -0.13 42.33
CA GLY A 345 -8.62 0.03 42.79
C GLY A 345 -7.67 0.75 41.82
N GLY A 346 -8.14 1.14 40.63
CA GLY A 346 -7.25 1.66 39.58
C GLY A 346 -6.34 0.59 38.97
N PRO A 347 -5.33 0.96 38.17
CA PRO A 347 -4.40 0.00 37.60
C PRO A 347 -3.51 -0.61 38.69
N GLU A 348 -3.49 -1.95 38.78
CA GLU A 348 -2.54 -2.67 39.63
C GLU A 348 -1.19 -2.79 38.92
N THR A 349 -0.12 -2.31 39.57
CA THR A 349 1.24 -2.49 39.06
C THR A 349 1.78 -3.84 39.52
N ILE A 350 1.79 -4.82 38.60
CA ILE A 350 2.36 -6.14 38.87
C ILE A 350 3.86 -6.12 38.56
N ASN A 351 4.70 -6.19 39.60
CA ASN A 351 6.14 -6.33 39.46
C ASN A 351 6.49 -7.73 38.96
N MET A 352 6.82 -7.85 37.68
CA MET A 352 7.29 -9.12 37.12
C MET A 352 8.74 -9.36 37.50
N ALA A 353 9.03 -10.42 38.26
CA ALA A 353 10.40 -10.80 38.66
C ALA A 353 11.29 -11.24 37.48
N ARG A 354 10.69 -11.43 36.29
CA ARG A 354 11.40 -11.77 35.06
C ARG A 354 10.93 -10.83 33.96
N SER A 355 11.87 -10.31 33.18
CA SER A 355 11.54 -9.58 31.97
C SER A 355 10.65 -10.45 31.08
N PRO A 356 9.60 -9.88 30.47
CA PRO A 356 8.78 -10.61 29.53
C PRO A 356 9.69 -11.21 28.44
N VAL A 357 9.54 -12.52 28.21
CA VAL A 357 10.32 -13.24 27.20
C VAL A 357 10.00 -12.59 25.85
N LYS A 358 11.03 -12.12 25.14
CA LYS A 358 10.83 -11.50 23.84
C LYS A 358 10.17 -12.52 22.91
N PRO A 359 9.11 -12.17 22.13
CA PRO A 359 8.46 -13.09 21.21
C PRO A 359 9.42 -13.80 20.23
N GLN A 360 10.55 -13.16 19.89
CA GLN A 360 11.60 -13.76 19.07
C GLN A 360 12.28 -14.95 19.75
N GLU A 361 12.59 -14.86 21.05
CA GLU A 361 13.21 -15.96 21.80
C GLU A 361 12.25 -17.15 21.93
N LEU A 362 10.94 -16.89 22.04
CA LEU A 362 9.92 -17.95 22.02
C LEU A 362 9.92 -18.69 20.67
N LYS A 363 9.95 -17.96 19.56
CA LYS A 363 10.01 -18.57 18.22
C LYS A 363 11.30 -19.36 17.99
N GLU A 364 12.45 -18.86 18.47
CA GLU A 364 13.71 -19.59 18.39
C GLU A 364 13.70 -20.85 19.25
N LYS A 365 13.12 -20.76 20.45
CA LYS A 365 12.97 -21.91 21.36
C LYS A 365 12.02 -22.95 20.79
N GLU A 366 10.92 -22.55 20.15
CA GLU A 366 10.02 -23.46 19.43
C GLU A 366 10.72 -24.12 18.24
N ARG A 367 11.43 -23.35 17.41
CA ARG A 367 12.25 -23.91 16.32
C ARG A 367 13.33 -24.86 16.82
N GLY A 368 13.92 -24.56 17.98
CA GLY A 368 14.87 -25.44 18.66
C GLY A 368 14.24 -26.76 19.07
N LYS A 369 13.07 -26.70 19.73
CA LYS A 369 12.30 -27.90 20.12
C LYS A 369 11.85 -28.72 18.92
N GLU A 370 11.44 -28.08 17.83
CA GLU A 370 11.05 -28.77 16.60
C GLU A 370 12.25 -29.49 15.96
N ARG A 371 13.42 -28.86 15.95
CA ARG A 371 14.67 -29.50 15.52
C ARG A 371 15.07 -30.68 16.40
N GLU A 372 14.87 -30.60 17.71
CA GLU A 372 15.13 -31.72 18.62
C GLU A 372 14.16 -32.88 18.39
N ARG A 373 12.85 -32.62 18.25
CA ARG A 373 11.85 -33.64 17.88
C ARG A 373 12.18 -34.31 16.54
N GLY A 374 12.64 -33.54 15.57
CA GLY A 374 13.09 -34.07 14.28
C GLY A 374 14.29 -35.02 14.42
N LYS A 375 15.28 -34.67 15.25
CA LYS A 375 16.44 -35.53 15.55
C LYS A 375 16.05 -36.81 16.30
N GLU A 376 15.13 -36.71 17.25
CA GLU A 376 14.63 -37.87 18.00
C GLU A 376 13.89 -38.85 17.10
N SER A 377 12.99 -38.36 16.24
CA SER A 377 12.30 -39.20 15.25
C SER A 377 13.27 -39.87 14.26
N GLN A 378 14.36 -39.20 13.88
CA GLN A 378 15.38 -39.78 13.02
C GLN A 378 16.16 -40.91 13.73
N ARG A 379 16.52 -40.74 15.00
CA ARG A 379 17.16 -41.78 15.83
C ARG A 379 16.25 -42.98 16.05
N GLU A 380 14.94 -42.76 16.21
CA GLU A 380 13.97 -43.84 16.33
C GLU A 380 13.88 -44.67 15.05
N LYS A 381 13.80 -44.02 13.88
CA LYS A 381 13.84 -44.72 12.57
C LYS A 381 15.12 -45.51 12.35
N GLU A 382 16.26 -45.01 12.82
CA GLU A 382 17.55 -45.71 12.73
C GLU A 382 17.54 -46.98 13.59
N ARG A 383 17.03 -46.90 14.83
CA ARG A 383 16.84 -48.06 15.71
C ARG A 383 15.88 -49.10 15.13
N GLU A 384 14.82 -48.67 14.45
CA GLU A 384 13.91 -49.59 13.74
C GLU A 384 14.62 -50.32 12.58
N ARG A 385 15.45 -49.61 11.80
CA ARG A 385 16.23 -50.23 10.72
C ARG A 385 17.23 -51.26 11.25
N GLU A 386 17.91 -50.98 12.35
CA GLU A 386 18.83 -51.94 12.99
C GLU A 386 18.11 -53.21 13.45
N LYS A 387 16.91 -53.08 14.03
CA LYS A 387 16.07 -54.24 14.42
C LYS A 387 15.70 -55.10 13.22
N VAL A 388 15.35 -54.50 12.08
CA VAL A 388 15.04 -55.25 10.84
C VAL A 388 16.27 -56.03 10.36
N VAL A 389 17.46 -55.41 10.34
CA VAL A 389 18.70 -56.08 9.91
C VAL A 389 19.07 -57.26 10.83
N MET A 390 18.94 -57.09 12.15
CA MET A 390 19.20 -58.19 13.10
C MET A 390 18.18 -59.33 12.95
N SER A 391 16.89 -59.03 12.72
CA SER A 391 15.87 -60.07 12.50
C SER A 391 16.04 -60.83 11.18
N ALA A 392 16.54 -60.18 10.13
CA ALA A 392 16.84 -60.82 8.84
C ALA A 392 18.04 -61.78 8.92
N THR A 393 18.95 -61.57 9.87
CA THR A 393 20.14 -62.41 10.04
C THR A 393 19.83 -63.69 10.83
N SER A 394 18.75 -63.70 11.62
CA SER A 394 18.35 -64.85 12.45
C SER A 394 17.38 -65.83 11.77
N GLN A 395 17.04 -65.65 10.49
CA GLN A 395 16.18 -66.59 9.73
C GLN A 395 16.90 -67.34 8.60
N SER A 396 18.24 -67.30 8.54
CA SER A 396 19.03 -68.04 7.55
C SER A 396 19.42 -69.45 8.02
N SER A 397 18.46 -70.24 8.51
CA SER A 397 18.65 -71.67 8.72
C SER A 397 17.32 -72.40 8.94
N HIS A 398 16.55 -72.57 7.87
CA HIS A 398 15.83 -73.82 7.64
C HIS A 398 15.54 -73.99 6.14
N ALA A 399 16.07 -75.09 5.62
CA ALA A 399 15.84 -75.62 4.30
C ALA A 399 14.37 -76.03 4.11
N HIS A 400 13.82 -75.90 2.90
CA HIS A 400 13.58 -77.02 1.99
C HIS A 400 12.87 -76.55 0.72
N THR A 401 13.38 -77.06 -0.39
CA THR A 401 12.79 -77.15 -1.72
C THR A 401 11.30 -77.48 -1.73
N HIS A 402 10.50 -76.74 -2.50
CA HIS A 402 9.50 -77.32 -3.41
C HIS A 402 9.13 -76.31 -4.51
N THR A 403 9.52 -76.66 -5.74
CA THR A 403 9.09 -76.05 -7.00
C THR A 403 7.65 -76.46 -7.29
N ILE A 404 6.74 -75.50 -7.44
CA ILE A 404 5.44 -75.71 -8.10
C ILE A 404 5.18 -74.55 -9.06
N HIS A 405 4.97 -74.91 -10.33
CA HIS A 405 4.42 -74.09 -11.40
C HIS A 405 2.98 -73.63 -11.08
N ALA A 406 2.66 -72.35 -11.26
CA ALA A 406 1.32 -71.86 -11.62
C ALA A 406 1.45 -70.39 -12.04
N ALA A 407 1.30 -70.07 -13.33
CA ALA A 407 0.03 -69.72 -13.97
C ALA A 407 -0.54 -68.36 -13.49
N LEU A 408 -0.48 -67.39 -14.40
CA LEU A 408 -1.12 -66.07 -14.32
C LEU A 408 -2.63 -66.20 -14.07
N PRO A 409 -3.20 -65.44 -13.11
CA PRO A 409 -4.64 -65.18 -13.11
C PRO A 409 -4.97 -63.95 -13.98
N PRO A 410 -5.91 -64.06 -14.93
CA PRO A 410 -6.57 -62.92 -15.55
C PRO A 410 -7.74 -62.46 -14.67
N GLY A 411 -7.93 -61.15 -14.57
CA GLY A 411 -9.18 -60.58 -14.05
C GLY A 411 -9.05 -59.91 -12.68
N ALA A 412 -8.78 -58.61 -12.69
CA ALA A 412 -9.24 -57.71 -11.64
C ALA A 412 -10.26 -56.76 -12.29
N GLN A 413 -11.54 -57.11 -12.11
CA GLN A 413 -12.68 -56.26 -12.39
C GLN A 413 -12.65 -55.07 -11.42
N TYR A 414 -12.73 -53.85 -11.96
CA TYR A 414 -13.02 -52.67 -11.16
C TYR A 414 -14.50 -52.68 -10.74
N PRO A 415 -14.83 -52.58 -9.44
CA PRO A 415 -16.21 -52.34 -9.04
C PRO A 415 -16.60 -50.89 -9.28
N ALA A 416 -17.62 -50.69 -10.11
CA ALA A 416 -18.36 -49.46 -10.22
C ALA A 416 -19.14 -49.21 -8.92
N HIS A 417 -18.71 -48.23 -8.13
CA HIS A 417 -19.54 -47.67 -7.07
C HIS A 417 -20.21 -46.38 -7.55
N ILE A 418 -21.44 -46.58 -8.01
CA ILE A 418 -22.53 -45.61 -7.93
C ILE A 418 -22.89 -45.47 -6.44
N LEU A 419 -23.04 -44.25 -5.93
CA LEU A 419 -24.04 -43.84 -4.94
C LEU A 419 -23.95 -42.32 -4.74
N ASN A 420 -24.69 -41.58 -5.58
CA ASN A 420 -25.14 -40.22 -5.26
C ASN A 420 -26.40 -40.33 -4.39
N PRO A 421 -26.47 -39.67 -3.23
CA PRO A 421 -27.75 -39.48 -2.56
C PRO A 421 -28.56 -38.33 -3.21
N PRO A 422 -29.89 -38.48 -3.36
CA PRO A 422 -30.76 -37.43 -3.87
C PRO A 422 -31.32 -36.56 -2.74
N GLY A 423 -31.57 -35.28 -3.07
CA GLY A 423 -32.69 -34.55 -2.49
C GLY A 423 -32.38 -33.60 -1.33
N ALA A 424 -32.38 -32.30 -1.63
CA ALA A 424 -33.11 -31.33 -0.84
C ALA A 424 -33.54 -30.18 -1.76
N PHE A 425 -34.80 -30.24 -2.17
CA PHE A 425 -35.57 -29.11 -2.68
C PHE A 425 -35.58 -27.99 -1.64
N VAL A 426 -35.25 -26.77 -2.06
CA VAL A 426 -35.66 -25.55 -1.35
C VAL A 426 -36.25 -24.60 -2.38
N ASP A 427 -37.54 -24.34 -2.22
CA ASP A 427 -38.31 -23.30 -2.90
C ASP A 427 -37.64 -21.92 -2.81
N PRO A 428 -37.69 -21.13 -3.88
CA PRO A 428 -37.71 -19.68 -3.76
C PRO A 428 -39.09 -19.17 -4.21
N GLN A 429 -40.00 -18.99 -3.26
CA GLN A 429 -41.16 -18.13 -3.45
C GLN A 429 -41.04 -16.88 -2.58
N MET A 430 -41.36 -15.76 -3.23
CA MET A 430 -41.69 -14.44 -2.69
C MET A 430 -40.55 -13.60 -2.11
N THR A 431 -40.09 -12.62 -2.90
CA THR A 431 -40.26 -11.21 -2.52
C THR A 431 -40.11 -10.26 -3.72
N GLN A 432 -41.26 -9.74 -4.12
CA GLN A 432 -41.56 -8.41 -4.65
C GLN A 432 -40.57 -7.71 -5.61
N GLN A 433 -41.02 -7.66 -6.86
CA GLN A 433 -40.78 -6.58 -7.80
C GLN A 433 -41.15 -5.22 -7.18
N TYR A 434 -40.19 -4.30 -7.13
CA TYR A 434 -40.46 -2.86 -7.12
C TYR A 434 -39.71 -2.24 -8.29
N GLN A 435 -40.45 -1.90 -9.33
CA GLN A 435 -39.99 -1.19 -10.51
C GLN A 435 -40.64 0.20 -10.46
N PRO A 436 -39.91 1.28 -10.18
CA PRO A 436 -40.48 2.61 -10.30
C PRO A 436 -40.59 2.98 -11.78
N GLN A 437 -41.83 3.13 -12.25
CA GLN A 437 -42.12 3.72 -13.54
C GLN A 437 -41.77 5.21 -13.53
N LEU A 438 -40.91 5.63 -14.45
CA LEU A 438 -40.73 7.04 -14.80
C LEU A 438 -41.79 7.44 -15.84
N PRO A 439 -42.42 8.63 -15.73
CA PRO A 439 -43.33 9.12 -16.75
C PRO A 439 -42.55 9.58 -17.98
N SER A 440 -42.87 9.01 -19.15
CA SER A 440 -42.49 9.55 -20.45
C SER A 440 -43.49 10.65 -20.85
N LEU A 441 -43.00 11.89 -20.95
CA LEU A 441 -43.68 12.97 -21.66
C LEU A 441 -42.75 13.51 -22.75
N TYR A 442 -43.12 13.20 -23.98
CA TYR A 442 -42.72 13.84 -25.23
C TYR A 442 -43.25 15.30 -25.27
N PRO A 443 -42.73 16.25 -26.09
CA PRO A 443 -42.67 16.03 -27.54
C PRO A 443 -41.53 16.64 -28.37
N ASN A 444 -41.32 15.92 -29.49
CA ASN A 444 -40.85 16.39 -30.79
C ASN A 444 -41.30 17.81 -31.13
N THR A 445 -40.36 18.62 -31.62
CA THR A 445 -40.66 19.68 -32.60
C THR A 445 -39.59 19.71 -33.70
N HIS A 446 -40.08 19.37 -34.89
CA HIS A 446 -39.80 19.93 -36.21
C HIS A 446 -38.37 20.27 -36.66
N SER A 447 -37.95 19.46 -37.63
CA SER A 447 -37.15 19.81 -38.81
C SER A 447 -37.68 21.06 -39.56
N ASN A 448 -36.77 21.96 -39.95
CA ASN A 448 -36.66 22.35 -41.36
C ASN A 448 -35.29 22.95 -41.70
N PRO A 449 -34.74 22.66 -42.89
CA PRO A 449 -33.46 23.19 -43.38
C PRO A 449 -33.66 24.47 -44.19
N LEU A 450 -32.61 25.31 -44.33
CA LEU A 450 -32.35 26.17 -45.50
C LEU A 450 -31.03 26.96 -45.31
N GLN A 451 -30.03 26.55 -46.09
CA GLN A 451 -29.03 27.29 -46.88
C GLN A 451 -28.41 28.67 -46.51
N PRO A 452 -27.23 28.98 -47.09
CA PRO A 452 -26.27 29.96 -46.57
C PRO A 452 -26.36 31.33 -47.27
N GLY A 453 -25.92 32.40 -46.60
CA GLY A 453 -25.70 33.67 -47.27
C GLY A 453 -25.25 34.85 -46.40
N ARG A 454 -24.14 35.45 -46.86
CA ARG A 454 -23.72 36.88 -46.77
C ARG A 454 -23.05 37.41 -45.49
N ILE A 455 -21.73 37.50 -45.62
CA ILE A 455 -20.86 38.68 -45.46
C ILE A 455 -21.61 40.02 -45.33
N VAL A 456 -21.39 40.75 -44.23
CA VAL A 456 -21.24 42.23 -44.21
C VAL A 456 -20.29 42.63 -43.05
N ASP A 457 -19.30 43.45 -43.39
CA ASP A 457 -18.36 44.15 -42.52
C ASP A 457 -19.04 45.00 -41.42
N SER A 458 -18.42 45.12 -40.24
CA SER A 458 -18.56 46.30 -39.37
C SER A 458 -17.44 46.42 -38.33
N ARG A 459 -16.48 47.28 -38.66
CA ARG A 459 -15.89 48.36 -37.84
C ARG A 459 -15.60 48.14 -36.34
N GLU A 460 -14.31 48.20 -36.04
CA GLU A 460 -13.64 49.08 -35.07
C GLU A 460 -14.43 49.61 -33.87
N ARG A 461 -13.98 49.21 -32.67
CA ARG A 461 -13.64 50.17 -31.60
C ARG A 461 -12.66 49.55 -30.60
N ALA A 462 -11.41 49.99 -30.70
CA ALA A 462 -10.39 49.77 -29.70
C ALA A 462 -10.78 50.46 -28.38
N ARG A 463 -10.63 49.74 -27.26
CA ARG A 463 -10.59 50.32 -25.92
C ARG A 463 -9.24 49.94 -25.28
N SER A 464 -8.46 50.97 -25.00
CA SER A 464 -7.17 50.91 -24.31
C SER A 464 -7.36 50.55 -22.83
N PRO A 465 -6.43 49.80 -22.20
CA PRO A 465 -6.42 49.61 -20.75
C PRO A 465 -5.72 50.77 -20.01
N PRO A 466 -6.11 51.06 -18.75
CA PRO A 466 -5.55 52.16 -17.97
C PRO A 466 -4.15 51.83 -17.43
N GLN A 467 -3.25 52.82 -17.47
CA GLN A 467 -1.93 52.78 -16.86
C GLN A 467 -2.03 52.85 -15.33
N VAL A 468 -1.34 51.94 -14.65
CA VAL A 468 -1.11 51.99 -13.20
C VAL A 468 0.22 52.70 -12.93
N GLN A 469 0.16 53.81 -12.18
CA GLN A 469 1.30 54.59 -11.73
C GLN A 469 2.17 53.81 -10.74
N LYS A 470 3.49 53.80 -11.01
CA LYS A 470 4.52 53.33 -10.08
C LYS A 470 4.83 54.42 -9.06
N SER A 471 4.52 54.19 -7.79
CA SER A 471 5.04 54.98 -6.67
C SER A 471 6.47 54.53 -6.33
N ARG A 472 7.35 55.51 -6.18
CA ARG A 472 8.80 55.39 -6.03
C ARG A 472 9.11 55.61 -4.54
N THR A 473 9.49 54.57 -3.82
CA THR A 473 9.94 54.69 -2.41
C THR A 473 11.41 55.10 -2.38
N LYS A 474 11.67 56.22 -1.69
CA LYS A 474 12.98 56.81 -1.42
C LYS A 474 13.54 56.11 -0.17
N MET A 475 14.69 55.44 -0.27
CA MET A 475 15.49 55.06 0.90
C MET A 475 16.29 56.28 1.35
N GLU A 476 16.19 56.60 2.63
CA GLU A 476 17.08 57.54 3.32
C GLU A 476 18.02 56.70 4.20
N ILE A 477 19.31 56.97 4.08
CA ILE A 477 20.38 56.40 4.87
C ILE A 477 20.55 57.29 6.11
N VAL A 478 20.50 56.68 7.30
CA VAL A 478 21.18 57.15 8.51
C VAL A 478 21.78 55.93 9.19
#